data_AF-A0A2S1SK72-F1
#
_entry.id   AF-A0A2S1SK72-F1
#
_cell.length_a   1.000
_cell.length_b   1.000
_cell.length_c   1.000
_cell.angle_alpha   90.00
_cell.angle_beta   90.00
_cell.angle_gamma   90.00
#
_symmetry.space_group_name_H-M   'P 1'
#
loop_
_entity.id
_entity.type
_entity.pdbx_description
1 polymer ?
#
loop_
_entity_poly.entity_id
_entity_poly.type
_entity_poly.pdbx_seq_one_letter_code
_entity_poly.pdbx_strand_id
1 'polypeptide(L)'
;MANKISILFYVKSAKASKNGTVPIYLRVTIDGTRMDFSTGTNTEPAKWSSQSGRMKGNSVEACSINTHLESMKIKVYSIESVLLKTDRTVTPEIFKNKFLGIEEQKRTIMRKDTGKL
;
A
#
# COMPACT_ATOMS: atom_id res chain seq x y z
N MET A 1 6.13 -19.73 16.13
CA MET A 1 7.02 -18.77 15.43
C MET A 1 6.17 -17.58 15.02
N ALA A 2 6.48 -16.38 15.49
CA ALA A 2 5.73 -15.18 15.11
C ALA A 2 6.30 -14.66 13.77
N ASN A 3 5.54 -14.82 12.68
CA ASN A 3 5.89 -14.20 11.40
C ASN A 3 5.92 -12.68 11.63
N LYS A 4 7.06 -12.04 11.36
CA LYS A 4 7.22 -10.60 11.64
C LYS A 4 6.71 -9.81 10.45
N ILE A 5 5.43 -9.40 10.50
CA ILE A 5 4.91 -8.42 9.56
C ILE A 5 5.25 -7.01 10.06
N SER A 6 5.80 -6.17 9.18
CA SER A 6 5.94 -4.73 9.42
C SER A 6 5.41 -3.93 8.25
N ILE A 7 4.83 -2.77 8.54
CA ILE A 7 4.26 -1.87 7.54
C ILE A 7 4.88 -0.47 7.64
N LEU A 8 5.03 0.20 6.50
CA LEU A 8 5.53 1.56 6.42
C LEU A 8 4.85 2.29 5.27
N PHE A 9 4.29 3.46 5.55
CA PHE A 9 3.89 4.39 4.50
C PHE A 9 5.03 5.33 4.16
N TYR A 10 5.26 5.56 2.88
CA TYR A 10 6.30 6.47 2.40
C TYR A 10 5.90 7.10 1.07
N VAL A 11 6.47 8.27 0.78
CA VAL A 11 6.33 8.91 -0.53
C VAL A 11 7.47 8.50 -1.45
N LYS A 12 7.18 8.27 -2.72
CA LYS A 12 8.19 7.94 -3.73
C LYS A 12 8.52 9.19 -4.54
N SER A 13 9.39 10.03 -4.01
CA SER A 13 9.77 11.34 -4.60
C SER A 13 10.30 11.22 -6.03
N ALA A 14 11.00 10.15 -6.36
CA ALA A 14 11.46 9.84 -7.72
C ALA A 14 10.31 9.68 -8.76
N LYS A 15 9.06 9.55 -8.32
CA LYS A 15 7.86 9.47 -9.16
C LYS A 15 6.98 10.72 -9.04
N ALA A 16 7.57 11.89 -8.82
CA ALA A 16 6.83 13.15 -8.78
C ALA A 16 6.03 13.36 -10.08
N SER A 17 4.77 13.78 -9.94
CA SER A 17 3.90 14.15 -11.05
C SER A 17 4.29 15.53 -11.58
N LYS A 18 3.82 15.87 -12.80
CA LYS A 18 4.00 17.20 -13.42
C LYS A 18 3.50 18.35 -12.53
N ASN A 19 2.53 18.05 -11.65
CA ASN A 19 1.93 19.01 -10.72
C ASN A 19 2.72 19.13 -9.39
N GLY A 20 3.91 18.55 -9.28
CA GLY A 20 4.75 18.63 -8.07
C GLY A 20 4.33 17.71 -6.92
N THR A 21 3.27 16.92 -7.08
CA THR A 21 2.83 15.95 -6.07
C THR A 21 3.57 14.61 -6.20
N VAL A 22 3.75 13.92 -5.09
CA VAL A 22 4.44 12.64 -5.00
C VAL A 22 3.48 11.53 -4.56
N PRO A 23 3.56 10.34 -5.16
CA PRO A 23 2.67 9.23 -4.79
C PRO A 23 3.07 8.62 -3.46
N ILE A 24 2.06 8.26 -2.66
CA ILE A 24 2.22 7.53 -1.40
C ILE A 24 2.16 6.03 -1.69
N TYR A 25 3.04 5.27 -1.05
CA TYR A 25 3.13 3.83 -1.15
C TYR A 25 3.05 3.20 0.25
N LEU A 26 2.44 2.03 0.30
CA LEU A 26 2.46 1.14 1.45
C LEU A 26 3.49 0.05 1.22
N ARG A 27 4.51 -0.02 2.07
CA ARG A 27 5.42 -1.15 2.16
C ARG A 27 4.92 -2.14 3.20
N VAL A 28 4.82 -3.40 2.83
CA VAL A 28 4.61 -4.53 3.74
C VAL A 28 5.86 -5.39 3.69
N THR A 29 6.42 -5.72 4.85
CA THR A 29 7.56 -6.64 4.99
C THR A 29 7.08 -7.88 5.71
N ILE A 30 7.29 -9.05 5.11
CA ILE A 30 6.95 -10.36 5.69
C ILE A 30 8.22 -11.22 5.58
N ASP A 31 8.75 -11.67 6.71
CA ASP A 31 9.97 -12.49 6.80
C ASP A 31 11.14 -11.95 5.95
N GLY A 32 11.38 -10.64 6.08
CA GLY A 32 12.45 -9.94 5.35
C GLY A 32 12.12 -9.60 3.89
N THR A 33 11.05 -10.16 3.32
CA THR A 33 10.60 -9.87 1.96
C THR A 33 9.73 -8.62 1.94
N ARG A 34 10.12 -7.61 1.15
CA ARG A 34 9.41 -6.33 1.02
C ARG A 34 8.51 -6.33 -0.21
N MET A 35 7.28 -5.87 -0.03
CA MET A 35 6.31 -5.65 -1.09
C MET A 35 5.79 -4.22 -1.01
N ASP A 36 5.77 -3.52 -2.14
CA ASP A 36 5.29 -2.15 -2.24
C ASP A 36 3.94 -2.11 -2.99
N PHE A 37 2.95 -1.50 -2.36
CA PHE A 37 1.61 -1.31 -2.91
C PHE A 37 1.34 0.18 -3.12
N SER A 38 0.79 0.54 -4.27
CA SER A 38 0.30 1.90 -4.51
C SER A 38 -0.93 2.15 -3.64
N THR A 39 -0.98 3.28 -2.93
CA THR A 39 -2.20 3.68 -2.21
C THR A 39 -3.23 4.34 -3.12
N GLY A 40 -2.83 4.69 -4.35
CA GLY A 40 -3.64 5.46 -5.29
C GLY A 40 -3.72 6.95 -4.95
N THR A 41 -3.01 7.41 -3.92
CA THR A 41 -3.07 8.78 -3.43
C THR A 41 -1.72 9.49 -3.61
N ASN A 42 -1.78 10.77 -4.00
CA ASN A 42 -0.62 11.63 -4.09
C ASN A 42 -0.70 12.74 -3.04
N THR A 43 0.44 13.29 -2.66
CA THR A 43 0.53 14.41 -1.72
C THR A 43 1.66 15.37 -2.09
N GLU A 44 1.64 16.58 -1.55
CA GLU A 44 2.78 17.49 -1.62
C GLU A 44 3.87 17.04 -0.64
N PRO A 45 5.16 17.01 -1.07
CA PRO A 45 6.27 16.60 -0.20
C PRO A 45 6.32 17.37 1.14
N ALA A 46 6.01 18.66 1.12
CA ALA A 46 6.02 19.51 2.31
C ALA A 46 4.97 19.08 3.36
N LYS A 47 3.81 18.61 2.90
CA LYS A 47 2.70 18.15 3.74
C LYS A 47 2.90 16.72 4.26
N TRP A 48 3.88 15.97 3.77
CA TRP A 48 4.17 14.62 4.24
C TRP A 48 5.13 14.60 5.43
N SER A 49 4.85 13.76 6.42
CA SER A 49 5.76 13.45 7.52
C SER A 49 6.38 12.06 7.32
N SER A 50 7.65 12.01 6.89
CA SER A 50 8.37 10.75 6.70
C SER A 50 8.60 9.99 8.00
N GLN A 51 8.72 10.69 9.13
CA GLN A 51 8.92 10.07 10.44
C GLN A 51 7.68 9.31 10.91
N SER A 52 6.49 9.90 10.71
CA SER A 52 5.22 9.34 11.18
C SER A 52 4.42 8.62 10.10
N GLY A 53 4.92 8.60 8.85
CA GLY A 53 4.31 7.93 7.71
C GLY A 53 2.90 8.43 7.40
N ARG A 54 2.65 9.73 7.57
CA ARG A 54 1.30 10.32 7.42
C ARG A 54 1.35 11.79 6.99
N MET A 55 0.20 12.34 6.62
CA MET A 55 0.04 13.78 6.37
C MET A 55 0.20 14.59 7.66
N LYS A 56 0.87 15.74 7.54
CA LYS A 56 0.98 16.77 8.59
C LYS A 56 -0.28 17.61 8.66
N GLY A 57 -0.54 18.18 9.84
CA GLY A 57 -1.64 19.12 10.07
C GLY A 57 -3.01 18.44 10.21
N ASN A 58 -4.06 19.27 10.22
CA ASN A 58 -5.45 18.88 10.48
C ASN A 58 -6.41 19.31 9.35
N SER A 59 -5.89 19.63 8.16
CA SER A 59 -6.74 19.98 7.02
C SER A 59 -7.66 18.83 6.65
N VAL A 60 -8.77 19.14 5.98
CA VAL A 60 -9.73 18.14 5.47
C VAL A 60 -9.01 17.13 4.56
N GLU A 61 -8.10 17.61 3.71
CA GLU A 61 -7.23 16.76 2.88
C GLU A 61 -6.36 15.83 3.73
N ALA A 62 -5.64 16.35 4.73
CA ALA A 62 -4.78 15.55 5.59
C ALA A 62 -5.57 14.48 6.35
N CYS A 63 -6.75 14.84 6.87
CA CYS A 63 -7.66 13.93 7.55
C CYS A 63 -8.15 12.81 6.61
N SER A 64 -8.60 13.17 5.40
CA SER A 64 -9.09 12.23 4.39
C SER A 64 -8.00 11.24 3.98
N ILE A 65 -6.80 11.73 3.64
CA ILE A 65 -5.66 10.88 3.27
C ILE A 65 -5.26 9.98 4.44
N ASN A 66 -5.12 10.52 5.66
CA ASN A 66 -4.73 9.71 6.82
C ASN A 66 -5.77 8.62 7.13
N THR A 67 -7.06 8.91 6.97
CA THR A 67 -8.14 7.93 7.15
C THR A 67 -8.06 6.81 6.11
N HIS A 68 -7.77 7.16 4.85
CA HIS A 68 -7.54 6.18 3.78
C HIS A 68 -6.34 5.29 4.09
N LEU A 69 -5.20 5.86 4.49
CA LEU A 69 -4.02 5.10 4.88
C LEU A 69 -4.29 4.17 6.06
N GLU A 70 -5.03 4.64 7.09
CA GLU A 70 -5.39 3.81 8.23
C GLU A 70 -6.31 2.64 7.81
N SER A 71 -7.24 2.87 6.88
CA SER A 71 -8.08 1.81 6.31
C SER A 71 -7.25 0.73 5.59
N MET A 72 -6.24 1.13 4.82
CA MET A 72 -5.31 0.19 4.19
C MET A 72 -4.51 -0.60 5.22
N LYS A 73 -4.07 0.06 6.29
CA LYS A 73 -3.36 -0.57 7.41
C LYS A 73 -4.22 -1.59 8.14
N ILE A 74 -5.48 -1.25 8.44
CA ILE A 74 -6.45 -2.18 9.02
C ILE A 74 -6.64 -3.40 8.10
N LYS A 75 -6.71 -3.20 6.77
CA LYS A 75 -6.80 -4.30 5.80
C LYS A 75 -5.59 -5.25 5.88
N VAL A 76 -4.37 -4.73 6.02
CA VAL A 76 -3.15 -5.55 6.19
C VAL A 76 -3.26 -6.44 7.43
N TYR A 77 -3.58 -5.86 8.58
CA TYR A 77 -3.70 -6.59 9.84
C TYR A 77 -4.87 -7.58 9.85
N SER A 78 -5.96 -7.26 9.15
CA SER A 78 -7.07 -8.18 8.96
C SER A 78 -6.64 -9.42 8.17
N ILE A 79 -5.88 -9.26 7.08
CA ILE A 79 -5.35 -10.38 6.29
C ILE A 79 -4.40 -11.23 7.13
N GLU A 80 -3.48 -10.61 7.88
CA GLU A 80 -2.60 -11.30 8.82
C GLU A 80 -3.40 -12.14 9.82
N SER A 81 -4.40 -11.53 10.46
CA SER A 81 -5.26 -12.20 11.45
C SER A 81 -5.99 -13.41 10.85
N VAL A 82 -6.47 -13.31 9.62
CA VAL A 82 -7.13 -14.43 8.91
C VAL A 82 -6.14 -15.55 8.60
N LEU A 83 -4.91 -15.22 8.17
CA LEU A 83 -3.89 -16.23 7.88
C LEU A 83 -3.44 -16.97 9.16
N LEU A 84 -3.27 -16.25 10.26
CA LEU A 84 -2.96 -16.84 11.57
C LEU A 84 -4.08 -17.77 12.06
N LYS A 85 -5.35 -17.39 11.88
CA LYS A 85 -6.51 -18.22 12.28
C LYS A 85 -6.71 -19.47 11.43
N THR A 86 -6.25 -19.46 10.18
CA THR A 86 -6.43 -20.57 9.25
C THR A 86 -5.26 -21.56 9.27
N ASP A 87 -4.35 -21.42 10.24
CA ASP A 87 -3.10 -22.19 10.39
C ASP A 87 -2.24 -22.20 9.11
N ARG A 88 -2.45 -21.21 8.23
CA ARG A 88 -1.69 -21.07 6.99
C ARG A 88 -0.42 -20.29 7.27
N THR A 89 0.69 -20.76 6.71
CA THR A 89 1.94 -20.02 6.73
C THR A 89 1.74 -18.66 6.06
N VAL A 90 2.11 -17.58 6.75
CA VAL A 90 2.03 -16.23 6.21
C VAL A 90 3.17 -16.06 5.21
N THR A 91 2.92 -16.36 3.93
CA THR A 91 3.90 -16.10 2.87
C THR A 91 3.60 -14.77 2.18
N PRO A 92 4.64 -14.06 1.67
CA PRO A 92 4.46 -12.84 0.87
C PRO A 92 3.49 -13.02 -0.29
N GLU A 93 3.51 -14.17 -0.96
CA GLU A 93 2.67 -14.48 -2.11
C GLU A 93 1.19 -14.61 -1.73
N ILE A 94 0.88 -15.38 -0.68
CA ILE A 94 -0.49 -15.54 -0.19
C ILE A 94 -1.03 -14.18 0.29
N PHE A 95 -0.21 -13.43 1.02
CA PHE A 95 -0.56 -12.09 1.48
C PHE A 95 -0.88 -11.18 0.30
N LYS A 96 0.00 -11.11 -0.71
CA LYS A 96 -0.17 -10.30 -1.91
C LYS A 96 -1.45 -10.65 -2.65
N ASN A 97 -1.74 -11.93 -2.82
CA ASN A 97 -2.95 -12.41 -3.50
C ASN A 97 -4.21 -11.97 -2.75
N LYS A 98 -4.26 -12.17 -1.42
CA LYS A 98 -5.38 -11.67 -0.60
C LYS A 98 -5.49 -10.16 -0.60
N PHE A 99 -4.37 -9.43 -0.53
CA PHE A 99 -4.36 -7.98 -0.48
C PHE A 99 -4.88 -7.35 -1.78
N LEU A 100 -4.48 -7.90 -2.93
CA LEU A 100 -4.93 -7.48 -4.25
C LEU A 100 -6.33 -8.01 -4.61
N GLY A 101 -6.94 -8.84 -3.76
CA GLY A 101 -8.22 -9.50 -4.08
C GLY A 101 -8.09 -10.52 -5.22
N ILE A 102 -6.88 -11.01 -5.48
CA ILE A 102 -6.61 -12.09 -6.42
C ILE A 102 -6.87 -13.40 -5.67
N GLU A 103 -8.13 -13.68 -5.37
CA GLU A 103 -8.58 -15.05 -5.12
C GLU A 103 -8.68 -15.75 -6.46
N GLU A 104 -7.57 -16.18 -7.05
CA GLU A 104 -7.52 -17.04 -8.25
C GLU A 104 -8.54 -16.69 -9.38
N GLN A 105 -8.97 -15.43 -9.47
CA GLN A 105 -9.88 -14.97 -10.49
C GLN A 105 -8.99 -14.43 -11.60
N LYS A 106 -8.75 -15.31 -12.58
CA LYS A 106 -8.35 -15.00 -13.95
C LYS A 106 -8.82 -13.60 -14.34
N ARG A 107 -7.96 -12.58 -14.22
CA ARG A 107 -8.19 -11.28 -14.85
C ARG A 107 -6.99 -10.93 -15.71
N THR A 108 -7.20 -11.32 -16.97
CA THR A 108 -6.64 -10.80 -18.20
C THR A 108 -6.00 -9.43 -18.07
N ILE A 109 -4.71 -9.40 -18.36
CA ILE A 109 -3.93 -8.20 -18.62
C ILE A 109 -4.54 -7.55 -19.87
N MET A 110 -5.37 -6.53 -19.72
CA MET A 110 -5.65 -5.63 -20.85
C MET A 110 -4.40 -4.78 -21.10
N ARG A 111 -3.62 -5.16 -22.12
CA ARG A 111 -2.63 -4.28 -22.75
C ARG A 111 -3.34 -2.98 -23.12
N LYS A 112 -2.78 -1.85 -22.67
CA LYS A 112 -3.09 -0.57 -23.28
C LYS A 112 -2.29 -0.50 -24.59
N ASP A 113 -2.92 -0.88 -25.69
CA ASP A 113 -2.43 -0.56 -27.02
C ASP A 113 -2.42 0.97 -27.18
N THR A 114 -1.21 1.51 -27.21
CA THR A 114 -0.94 2.89 -27.61
C THR A 114 -0.71 2.85 -29.11
N GLY A 115 -1.80 2.94 -29.87
CA GLY A 115 -1.78 3.06 -31.33
C GLY A 115 -2.08 4.50 -31.74
N LYS A 116 -1.02 5.30 -31.87
CA LYS A 116 -1.02 6.59 -32.56
C LYS A 116 -1.01 6.30 -34.06
N LEU A 117 -1.98 6.82 -34.81
CA LEU A 117 -1.87 7.36 -36.18
C LEU A 117 -3.21 7.98 -36.57
#